data_AF-A0A6G3XEG8-F1
#
_entry.id   AF-A0A6G3XEG8-F1
#
_cell.length_a   1.000
_cell.length_b   1.000
_cell.length_c   1.000
_cell.angle_alpha   90.00
_cell.angle_beta   90.00
_cell.angle_gamma   90.00
#
_symmetry.space_group_name_H-M   'P 1'
#
loop_
_entity.id
_entity.type
_entity.pdbx_description
1 polymer ?
#
loop_
_entity_poly.entity_id
_entity_poly.type
_entity_poly.pdbx_seq_one_letter_code
_entity_poly.pdbx_strand_id
1 'polypeptide(L)' 'WSATSWNELRREAVDVERHNLLHPEEEQRVPYVTKKLEGAQGPFVAVSDWMRSVPDQIARWVPGAYQSLGADGFGFAD' A
#
# COMPACT_ATOMS: atom_id res chain seq x y z
N TRP A 1 3.55 -11.04 4.34
CA TRP A 1 2.60 -10.20 5.09
C TRP A 1 1.18 -10.57 4.68
N SER A 2 0.19 -10.37 5.57
CA SER A 2 -1.23 -10.49 5.21
C SER A 2 -1.85 -9.10 5.14
N ALA A 3 -2.41 -8.74 3.98
CA ALA A 3 -3.10 -7.48 3.76
C ALA A 3 -4.61 -7.71 3.87
N THR A 4 -5.16 -7.59 5.08
CA THR A 4 -6.57 -7.87 5.37
C THR A 4 -7.52 -6.85 4.74
N SER A 5 -7.05 -5.62 4.46
CA SER A 5 -7.79 -4.61 3.71
C SER A 5 -6.85 -3.59 3.06
N TRP A 6 -6.76 -3.61 1.72
CA TRP A 6 -6.01 -2.60 0.96
C TRP A 6 -6.58 -1.19 1.10
N ASN A 7 -7.91 -1.09 1.15
CA ASN A 7 -8.61 0.18 1.28
C ASN A 7 -8.31 0.87 2.62
N GLU A 8 -8.25 0.11 3.73
CA GLU A 8 -7.94 0.69 5.04
C GLU A 8 -6.47 1.14 5.13
N LEU A 9 -5.55 0.35 4.56
CA LEU A 9 -4.14 0.77 4.46
C LEU A 9 -3.99 2.08 3.67
N ARG A 10 -4.72 2.22 2.56
CA ARG A 10 -4.74 3.45 1.76
C ARG A 10 -5.33 4.62 2.56
N ARG A 11 -6.48 4.42 3.21
CA ARG A 11 -7.17 5.48 3.97
C ARG A 11 -6.27 6.02 5.08
N GLU A 12 -5.69 5.13 5.89
CA GLU A 12 -4.78 5.51 6.97
C GLU A 12 -3.56 6.27 6.43
N ALA A 13 -2.97 5.83 5.33
CA ALA A 13 -1.81 6.49 4.77
C ALA A 13 -2.12 7.89 4.21
N VAL A 14 -3.30 8.08 3.59
CA VAL A 14 -3.79 9.41 3.18
C VAL A 14 -4.04 10.31 4.38
N ASP A 15 -4.62 9.78 5.46
CA ASP A 15 -4.86 10.55 6.68
C ASP A 15 -3.55 10.98 7.35
N VAL A 16 -2.53 10.13 7.32
CA VAL A 16 -1.17 10.46 7.75
C VAL A 16 -0.56 11.56 6.89
N GLU A 17 -0.62 11.46 5.57
CA GLU A 17 -0.12 12.52 4.68
C GLU A 17 -0.85 13.85 4.91
N ARG A 18 -2.17 13.81 5.05
CA ARG A 18 -2.99 14.99 5.34
C ARG A 18 -2.61 15.62 6.67
N HIS A 19 -2.41 14.81 7.72
CA HIS A 19 -1.96 15.30 9.02
C HIS A 19 -0.61 16.01 8.88
N ASN A 20 0.35 15.34 8.26
CA ASN A 20 1.71 15.83 8.06
C ASN A 20 1.75 17.15 7.28
N LEU A 21 0.91 17.27 6.24
CA LEU A 21 0.76 18.52 5.47
C LEU A 21 0.22 19.67 6.32
N LEU A 22 -0.71 19.40 7.23
CA LEU A 22 -1.34 20.42 8.10
C LEU A 22 -0.50 20.75 9.34
N HIS A 23 0.46 19.91 9.70
CA HIS A 23 1.29 20.06 10.90
C HIS A 23 2.78 19.90 10.53
N PRO A 24 3.36 20.84 9.75
CA PRO A 24 4.73 20.73 9.26
C PRO A 24 5.81 20.89 10.35
N GLU A 25 5.48 21.54 11.47
CA GLU A 25 6.40 21.74 12.60
C GLU A 25 6.38 20.58 13.62
N GLU A 26 5.43 19.66 13.48
CA GLU A 26 5.32 18.48 14.33
C GLU A 26 6.10 17.29 13.78
N GLU A 27 6.39 16.31 14.65
CA GLU A 27 6.98 15.04 14.25
C GLU A 27 6.11 14.37 13.18
N GLN A 28 6.73 14.04 12.06
CA GLN A 28 6.01 13.52 10.90
C GLN A 28 5.56 12.08 11.18
N ARG A 29 4.27 11.83 11.02
CA ARG A 29 3.71 10.49 11.20
C ARG A 29 4.13 9.63 10.01
N VAL A 30 4.37 8.35 10.27
CA VAL A 30 4.67 7.35 9.23
C VAL A 30 3.46 6.42 9.07
N PRO A 31 2.96 6.19 7.84
CA PRO A 31 1.84 5.28 7.60
C PRO A 31 2.10 3.88 8.15
N TYR A 32 1.05 3.19 8.58
CA TYR A 32 1.13 1.84 9.12
C TYR A 32 1.81 0.87 8.14
N VAL A 33 1.45 0.95 6.86
CA VAL A 33 2.04 0.06 5.84
C VAL A 33 3.54 0.28 5.67
N THR A 34 3.99 1.54 5.73
CA THR A 34 5.41 1.89 5.67
C THR A 34 6.13 1.33 6.90
N LYS A 35 5.61 1.59 8.11
CA LYS A 35 6.16 1.04 9.36
C LYS A 35 6.22 -0.49 9.35
N LYS A 36 5.19 -1.15 8.83
CA LYS A 36 5.10 -2.62 8.87
C LYS A 36 6.10 -3.29 7.92
N LEU A 37 6.50 -2.58 6.87
CA LEU A 37 7.45 -3.04 5.86
C LEU A 37 8.85 -2.48 6.10
N GLU A 38 9.03 -1.55 7.04
CA GLU A 38 10.33 -0.97 7.37
C GLU A 38 11.29 -2.07 7.85
N GLY A 39 12.51 -2.07 7.32
CA GLY A 39 13.53 -3.09 7.59
C GLY A 39 13.45 -4.35 6.73
N ALA A 40 12.39 -4.55 5.93
CA ALA A 40 12.41 -5.56 4.89
C ALA A 40 13.34 -5.13 3.74
N GLN A 41 14.07 -6.08 3.16
CA GLN A 41 15.02 -5.83 2.08
C GLN A 41 14.52 -6.44 0.76
N GLY A 42 14.89 -5.81 -0.34
CA GLY A 42 14.56 -6.28 -1.70
C GLY A 42 13.23 -5.73 -2.23
N PRO A 43 12.79 -6.21 -3.40
CA PRO A 43 11.54 -5.78 -4.01
C PRO A 43 10.32 -6.36 -3.28
N PHE A 44 9.23 -5.58 -3.27
CA PHE A 44 7.94 -5.95 -2.72
C PHE A 44 7.01 -6.39 -3.85
N VAL A 45 6.42 -7.57 -3.71
CA VAL A 45 5.43 -8.10 -4.66
C VAL A 45 4.10 -8.29 -3.94
N ALA A 46 3.03 -7.67 -4.46
CA ALA A 46 1.67 -7.86 -3.98
C ALA A 46 0.87 -8.69 -4.98
N VAL A 47 0.08 -9.63 -4.46
CA VAL A 47 -0.77 -10.52 -5.27
C VAL A 47 -2.18 -10.48 -4.71
N SER A 48 -3.17 -10.40 -5.57
CA SER A 48 -4.58 -10.42 -5.19
C SER A 48 -5.44 -11.06 -6.28
N ASP A 49 -6.56 -11.65 -5.89
CA ASP A 49 -7.62 -12.08 -6.81
C ASP A 49 -8.44 -10.91 -7.36
N TRP A 50 -8.16 -9.69 -6.90
CA TRP A 50 -8.66 -8.47 -7.50
C TRP A 50 -7.72 -7.96 -8.60
N MET A 51 -8.20 -7.00 -9.39
CA MET A 51 -7.36 -6.28 -10.35
C MET A 51 -6.17 -5.63 -9.64
N ARG A 52 -5.03 -5.49 -10.35
CA ARG A 52 -3.81 -4.82 -9.84
C ARG A 52 -4.06 -3.44 -9.23
N SER A 53 -5.09 -2.72 -9.72
CA SER A 53 -5.49 -1.43 -9.18
C SER A 53 -5.82 -1.44 -7.68
N VAL A 54 -6.18 -2.60 -7.11
CA VAL A 54 -6.45 -2.75 -5.67
C VAL A 54 -5.17 -2.73 -4.83
N PRO A 55 -4.18 -3.63 -5.04
CA PRO A 55 -2.89 -3.51 -4.36
C PRO A 55 -2.14 -2.22 -4.71
N ASP A 56 -2.26 -1.71 -5.94
CA ASP A 56 -1.60 -0.46 -6.37
C ASP A 56 -2.01 0.76 -5.55
N GLN A 57 -3.16 0.70 -4.87
CA GLN A 57 -3.62 1.76 -3.97
C GLN A 57 -2.59 2.21 -2.95
N ILE A 58 -1.72 1.31 -2.48
CA ILE A 58 -0.74 1.59 -1.42
C ILE A 58 0.69 1.78 -1.94
N ALA A 59 0.91 1.67 -3.26
CA ALA A 59 2.26 1.56 -3.84
C ALA A 59 3.20 2.70 -3.39
N ARG A 60 2.67 3.93 -3.28
CA ARG A 60 3.47 5.10 -2.90
C ARG A 60 4.04 5.08 -1.48
N TRP A 61 3.48 4.25 -0.58
CA TRP A 61 3.90 4.16 0.82
C TRP A 61 4.71 2.89 1.12
N VAL A 62 5.01 2.08 0.11
CA VAL A 62 5.88 0.90 0.27
C VAL A 62 7.35 1.33 0.16
N PRO A 63 8.22 0.97 1.14
CA PRO A 63 9.60 1.42 1.19
C PRO A 63 10.50 0.62 0.23
N GLY A 64 10.29 0.75 -1.08
CA GLY A 64 11.13 0.10 -2.08
C GLY A 64 10.45 -0.11 -3.43
N ALA A 65 11.10 -0.88 -4.30
CA ALA A 65 10.51 -1.30 -5.56
C ALA A 65 9.25 -2.14 -5.30
N TYR A 66 8.13 -1.76 -5.91
CA TYR A 66 6.83 -2.41 -5.69
C TYR A 66 6.24 -2.86 -7.03
N GLN A 67 5.79 -4.11 -7.08
CA GLN A 67 5.07 -4.67 -8.22
C GLN A 67 3.81 -5.39 -7.76
N SER A 68 2.70 -5.15 -8.43
CA SER A 68 1.45 -5.86 -8.22
C SER A 68 1.18 -6.89 -9.32
N LEU A 69 0.56 -8.00 -8.92
CA LEU A 69 -0.09 -8.99 -9.77
C LEU A 69 -1.56 -9.06 -9.36
N GLY A 70 -2.46 -9.11 -10.35
CA GLY A 70 -3.90 -9.09 -10.13
C GLY A 70 -4.62 -9.83 -11.23
N ALA A 71 -5.89 -10.15 -10.98
CA ALA A 71 -6.79 -10.81 -11.92
C ALA A 71 -7.42 -9.79 -12.89
N ASP A 72 -6.59 -9.05 -13.60
CA ASP A 72 -7.02 -8.07 -14.60
C ASP A 72 -7.72 -8.78 -15.78
N GLY A 73 -8.81 -8.20 -16.29
CA GLY A 73 -9.53 -8.71 -17.47
C GLY A 73 -10.86 -9.37 -17.12
N PHE A 74 -11.48 -10.00 -18.11
CA PHE A 74 -12.73 -10.73 -17.93
C PHE A 74 -12.46 -12.15 -17.44
N GLY A 75 -13.22 -12.59 -16.44
CA GLY A 75 -13.22 -13.98 -16.03
C GLY A 75 -13.71 -14.89 -17.16
N PHE A 76 -13.10 -16.07 -17.27
CA PHE A 76 -13.51 -17.14 -18.15
C PHE A 76 -13.51 -18.46 -17.37
N ALA A 77 -14.23 -19.45 -17.87
CA ALA A 77 -14.23 -20.79 -17.27
C ALA A 77 -13.01 -21.57 -17.77
N ASP A 78 -12.26 -22.15 -16.83
CA ASP A 78 -11.13 -23.06 -17.03
C ASP A 78 -11.55 -24.50 -16.72
#